data_AF-A0A9P7GYL6-F1
#
_entry.id   AF-A0A9P7GYL6-F1
#
_cell.length_a   1.000
_cell.length_b   1.000
_cell.length_c   1.000
_cell.angle_alpha   90.00
_cell.angle_beta   90.00
_cell.angle_gamma   90.00
#
_symmetry.space_group_name_H-M   'P 1'
#
loop_
_entity.id
_entity.type
_entity.pdbx_description
1 polymer ?
#
loop_
_entity_poly.entity_id
_entity_poly.type
_entity_poly.pdbx_seq_one_letter_code
_entity_poly.pdbx_strand_id
1 'polypeptide(L)'
;MLFQLITRSLLAGAFTVAAAQDPNNCDVKCQTGYRKALTGETSQWVNQNITTDDFYSNPANLSSYAAGDLVKWADVPSDQVSSRWTLPGGLSMSRFFYMSEDIDGNPIPATGFVIVPYTNPLGKDKPFRTVVWAHGTAGGTQQCAPSNHRGLFYEWRGPFALSQQGYVVIAPDYTGQGSDTRQGFMYEAGALHAADVSHGLKAARTVLGDRITQEWVVVGHSEGGLSAWRTCEREAMPGKATGGFLGAVAIAPALQPIKLVREAFRRANGGPVGDVNSIFLVQSLSRLYPSMKIENYFSDIVLSRIPLAEQGCIGTGSALYSSLTEKQLYKNTSWISHPDFLDWSKRYNGAGLHALAAPMLVIQGEADLRVYPNYTEEDYNATCKEFPESTAEYKLYPDIDHFAITEASQPDYLPWIADRFNNVTLSKGCTRGVVNPATEKFGIVSQNWAAIS
;
A
#
# COMPACT_ATOMS: atom_id res chain seq x y z
N MET A 1 -19.80 68.51 24.77
CA MET A 1 -18.43 68.42 24.21
C MET A 1 -17.92 67.01 24.50
N LEU A 2 -18.01 66.11 23.52
CA LEU A 2 -16.90 65.68 22.63
C LEU A 2 -15.82 64.92 23.45
N PHE A 3 -15.64 63.60 23.40
CA PHE A 3 -15.37 62.63 22.31
C PHE A 3 -13.97 62.01 22.47
N GLN A 4 -13.93 60.69 22.20
CA GLN A 4 -12.82 59.85 21.70
C GLN A 4 -11.93 59.10 22.71
N LEU A 5 -12.35 57.85 22.96
CA LEU A 5 -11.45 56.70 23.03
C LEU A 5 -10.60 56.62 21.74
N ILE A 6 -9.29 56.51 21.89
CA ILE A 6 -8.37 56.13 20.81
C ILE A 6 -8.20 54.61 20.87
N THR A 7 -8.90 53.90 20.00
CA THR A 7 -8.59 52.52 19.61
C THR A 7 -7.32 52.53 18.75
N ARG A 8 -6.24 51.89 19.24
CA ARG A 8 -5.09 51.55 18.41
C ARG A 8 -5.43 50.32 17.58
N SER A 9 -5.84 50.54 16.33
CA SER A 9 -5.89 49.50 15.31
C SER A 9 -4.46 49.12 14.91
N LEU A 10 -3.97 47.97 15.39
CA LEU A 10 -2.85 47.27 14.77
C LEU A 10 -3.37 46.68 13.46
N LEU A 11 -3.11 47.36 12.34
CA LEU A 11 -3.15 46.73 11.03
C LEU A 11 -2.09 45.63 10.99
N ALA A 12 -2.50 44.39 11.24
CA ALA A 12 -1.77 43.23 10.76
C ALA A 12 -1.91 43.23 9.24
N GLY A 13 -0.97 43.86 8.55
CA GLY A 13 -0.81 43.69 7.11
C GLY A 13 -0.48 42.22 6.85
N ALA A 14 -1.46 41.47 6.35
CA ALA A 14 -1.22 40.17 5.75
C ALA A 14 -0.37 40.39 4.51
N PHE A 15 0.95 40.31 4.65
CA PHE A 15 1.84 40.19 3.51
C PHE A 15 1.55 38.84 2.85
N THR A 16 0.73 38.87 1.80
CA THR A 16 0.59 37.75 0.87
C THR A 16 1.91 37.64 0.13
N VAL A 17 2.80 36.79 0.62
CA VAL A 17 4.01 36.39 -0.10
C VAL A 17 3.54 35.72 -1.40
N ALA A 18 3.79 36.38 -2.53
CA ALA A 18 3.55 35.79 -3.83
C ALA A 18 4.41 34.52 -3.97
N ALA A 19 3.93 33.50 -4.67
CA ALA A 19 4.57 32.19 -4.84
C ALA A 19 6.07 32.24 -5.22
N ALA A 20 6.53 33.34 -5.81
CA ALA A 20 7.92 33.60 -6.21
C ALA A 20 8.89 33.98 -5.06
N GLN A 21 8.45 34.03 -3.80
CA GLN A 21 9.30 34.41 -2.65
C GLN A 21 9.36 33.35 -1.52
N ASP A 22 8.61 32.25 -1.59
CA ASP A 22 8.78 31.11 -0.68
C ASP A 22 9.89 30.19 -1.22
N PRO A 23 10.91 29.84 -0.43
CA PRO A 23 12.04 29.02 -0.91
C PRO A 23 11.63 27.61 -1.37
N ASN A 24 10.43 27.15 -1.00
CA ASN A 24 9.87 25.86 -1.40
C ASN A 24 8.89 25.96 -2.59
N ASN A 25 8.80 27.12 -3.26
CA ASN A 25 7.83 27.38 -4.33
C ASN A 25 6.40 27.02 -3.92
N CYS A 26 6.04 27.17 -2.64
CA CYS A 26 4.77 26.73 -2.07
C CYS A 26 4.06 27.97 -1.50
N ASP A 27 3.07 28.47 -2.24
CA ASP A 27 2.31 29.65 -1.82
C ASP A 27 1.46 29.39 -0.55
N VAL A 28 0.75 30.42 -0.08
CA VAL A 28 -0.08 30.31 1.13
C VAL A 28 -1.10 29.18 1.05
N LYS A 29 -1.69 28.92 -0.14
CA LYS A 29 -2.67 27.85 -0.35
C LYS A 29 -1.99 26.48 -0.26
N CYS A 30 -0.85 26.32 -0.93
CA CYS A 30 0.00 25.13 -0.87
C CYS A 30 0.43 24.84 0.58
N GLN A 31 0.98 25.83 1.29
CA GLN A 31 1.44 25.69 2.67
C GLN A 31 0.30 25.31 3.63
N THR A 32 -0.89 25.88 3.42
CA THR A 32 -2.08 25.56 4.23
C THR A 32 -2.54 24.12 3.98
N GLY A 33 -2.60 23.70 2.72
CA GLY A 33 -2.97 22.34 2.34
C GLY A 33 -1.98 21.31 2.87
N TYR A 34 -0.68 21.56 2.66
CA TYR A 34 0.44 20.78 3.18
C TYR A 34 0.34 20.61 4.70
N ARG A 35 0.28 21.71 5.48
CA ARG A 35 0.24 21.62 6.94
C ARG A 35 -0.99 20.91 7.47
N LYS A 36 -2.14 21.09 6.81
CA LYS A 36 -3.37 20.37 7.15
C LYS A 36 -3.21 18.86 6.92
N ALA A 37 -2.68 18.46 5.77
CA ALA A 37 -2.43 17.05 5.46
C ALA A 37 -1.42 16.43 6.42
N LEU A 38 -0.30 17.11 6.65
CA LEU A 38 0.72 16.67 7.59
C LEU A 38 0.15 16.50 9.00
N THR A 39 -0.58 17.49 9.52
CA THR A 39 -1.24 17.39 10.83
C THR A 39 -2.20 16.20 10.89
N GLY A 40 -2.94 15.96 9.81
CA GLY A 40 -3.82 14.80 9.68
C GLY A 40 -3.05 13.49 9.82
N GLU A 41 -1.99 13.30 9.03
CA GLU A 41 -1.17 12.09 9.06
C GLU A 41 -0.43 11.92 10.38
N THR A 42 0.22 12.96 10.90
CA THR A 42 0.97 12.89 12.16
C THR A 42 0.06 12.56 13.34
N SER A 43 -1.21 13.00 13.31
CA SER A 43 -2.19 12.64 14.35
C SER A 43 -2.51 11.15 14.37
N GLN A 44 -2.28 10.45 13.25
CA GLN A 44 -2.47 9.01 13.09
C GLN A 44 -1.18 8.22 13.29
N TRP A 45 -0.08 8.83 13.72
CA TRP A 45 1.14 8.09 14.03
C TRP A 45 1.19 7.64 15.48
N VAL A 46 1.53 6.38 15.68
CA VAL A 46 1.76 5.76 16.98
C VAL A 46 3.06 6.25 17.60
N ASN A 47 4.11 6.37 16.79
CA ASN A 47 5.38 7.02 17.13
C ASN A 47 5.61 8.19 16.17
N GLN A 48 5.85 9.39 16.71
CA GLN A 48 6.08 10.60 15.91
C GLN A 48 7.44 10.58 15.18
N ASN A 49 8.40 9.81 15.71
CA ASN A 49 9.66 9.51 15.07
C ASN A 49 9.95 8.02 15.22
N ILE A 50 9.71 7.26 14.16
CA ILE A 50 9.83 5.80 14.18
C ILE A 50 11.26 5.33 14.47
N THR A 51 12.27 6.14 14.14
CA THR A 51 13.70 5.82 14.36
C THR A 51 14.09 5.79 15.84
N THR A 52 13.25 6.33 16.73
CA THR A 52 13.45 6.31 18.19
C THR A 52 12.79 5.13 18.89
N ASP A 53 12.01 4.33 18.17
CA ASP A 53 11.41 3.10 18.70
C ASP A 53 12.34 1.93 18.38
N ASP A 54 12.95 1.36 19.43
CA ASP A 54 13.90 0.24 19.35
C ASP A 54 13.34 -0.99 18.64
N PHE A 55 12.02 -1.11 18.50
CA PHE A 55 11.43 -2.17 17.69
C PHE A 55 11.89 -2.08 16.22
N TYR A 56 11.88 -0.89 15.63
CA TYR A 56 12.17 -0.66 14.21
C TYR A 56 13.66 -0.55 13.88
N SER A 57 14.53 -0.42 14.90
CA SER A 57 15.97 -0.30 14.68
C SER A 57 16.63 -1.61 14.24
N ASN A 58 17.62 -1.54 13.34
CA ASN A 58 18.41 -2.70 12.95
C ASN A 58 19.27 -3.17 14.12
N PRO A 59 19.17 -4.44 14.58
CA PRO A 59 20.07 -4.95 15.60
C PRO A 59 21.50 -5.08 15.08
N ALA A 60 22.50 -5.02 15.97
CA ALA A 60 23.91 -5.09 15.60
C ALA A 60 24.30 -6.38 14.86
N ASN A 61 23.58 -7.48 15.11
CA ASN A 61 23.79 -8.79 14.48
C ASN A 61 22.84 -9.02 13.28
N LEU A 62 22.24 -7.99 12.68
CA LEU A 62 21.28 -8.17 11.57
C LEU A 62 21.83 -9.06 10.42
N SER A 63 23.13 -8.98 10.14
CA SER A 63 23.78 -9.78 9.09
C SER A 63 23.87 -11.28 9.39
N SER A 64 23.51 -11.74 10.60
CA SER A 64 23.47 -13.18 10.93
C SER A 64 22.15 -13.85 10.55
N TYR A 65 21.13 -13.09 10.18
CA TYR A 65 19.80 -13.61 9.85
C TYR A 65 19.67 -13.88 8.35
N ALA A 66 19.00 -14.99 8.01
CA ALA A 66 18.65 -15.38 6.65
C ALA A 66 17.25 -14.87 6.27
N ALA A 67 16.94 -14.82 4.97
CA ALA A 67 15.61 -14.47 4.49
C ALA A 67 14.56 -15.46 5.04
N GLY A 68 13.46 -14.93 5.56
CA GLY A 68 12.40 -15.66 6.26
C GLY A 68 12.60 -15.74 7.78
N ASP A 69 13.76 -15.35 8.31
CA ASP A 69 13.99 -15.37 9.75
C ASP A 69 13.20 -14.27 10.47
N LEU A 70 12.71 -14.61 11.66
CA LEU A 70 12.20 -13.66 12.63
C LEU A 70 13.37 -13.02 13.38
N VAL A 71 13.41 -11.69 13.41
CA VAL A 71 14.41 -10.91 14.14
C VAL A 71 13.87 -10.45 15.49
N LYS A 72 12.64 -9.90 15.51
CA LYS A 72 11.96 -9.43 16.74
C LYS A 72 10.48 -9.74 16.68
N TRP A 73 9.90 -10.08 17.83
CA TRP A 73 8.45 -10.18 18.04
C TRP A 73 8.07 -9.34 19.26
N ALA A 74 7.03 -8.52 19.13
CA ALA A 74 6.57 -7.64 20.20
C ALA A 74 5.04 -7.69 20.31
N ASP A 75 4.54 -8.43 21.31
CA ASP A 75 3.12 -8.37 21.68
C ASP A 75 2.78 -6.98 22.22
N VAL A 76 1.67 -6.41 21.75
CA VAL A 76 1.18 -5.12 22.23
C VAL A 76 0.27 -5.37 23.44
N PRO A 77 0.59 -4.82 24.63
CA PRO A 77 -0.27 -4.94 25.80
C PRO A 77 -1.69 -4.42 25.53
N SER A 78 -2.72 -5.05 26.10
CA SER A 78 -4.12 -4.74 25.80
C SER A 78 -4.50 -3.27 26.08
N ASP A 79 -3.92 -2.66 27.10
CA ASP A 79 -4.10 -1.23 27.41
C ASP A 79 -3.46 -0.32 26.34
N GLN A 80 -2.38 -0.76 25.72
CA GLN A 80 -1.73 -0.06 24.60
C GLN A 80 -2.46 -0.27 23.28
N VAL A 81 -3.02 -1.45 23.01
CA VAL A 81 -3.81 -1.72 21.80
C VAL A 81 -4.93 -0.69 21.64
N SER A 82 -5.67 -0.40 22.70
CA SER A 82 -6.80 0.53 22.65
C SER A 82 -6.43 2.01 22.82
N SER A 83 -5.26 2.33 23.39
CA SER A 83 -4.85 3.73 23.61
C SER A 83 -3.96 4.27 22.50
N ARG A 84 -3.09 3.44 21.92
CA ARG A 84 -2.15 3.83 20.87
C ARG A 84 -2.70 3.54 19.47
N TRP A 85 -3.44 2.46 19.30
CA TRP A 85 -4.11 2.12 18.04
C TRP A 85 -5.63 2.27 18.15
N THR A 86 -6.32 2.17 17.01
CA THR A 86 -7.79 2.22 16.90
C THR A 86 -8.34 0.86 16.46
N LEU A 87 -7.77 -0.23 16.96
CA LEU A 87 -8.27 -1.58 16.66
C LEU A 87 -9.70 -1.75 17.18
N PRO A 88 -10.58 -2.44 16.43
CA PRO A 88 -11.84 -2.92 16.95
C PRO A 88 -11.66 -3.71 18.25
N GLY A 89 -12.59 -3.56 19.19
CA GLY A 89 -12.58 -4.31 20.44
C GLY A 89 -12.55 -5.83 20.21
N GLY A 90 -11.81 -6.55 21.06
CA GLY A 90 -11.62 -7.99 20.93
C GLY A 90 -10.55 -8.41 19.92
N LEU A 91 -9.85 -7.47 19.28
CA LEU A 91 -8.65 -7.79 18.52
C LEU A 91 -7.40 -7.59 19.38
N SER A 92 -6.46 -8.52 19.28
CA SER A 92 -5.11 -8.38 19.84
C SER A 92 -4.10 -8.17 18.72
N MET A 93 -2.97 -7.55 19.03
CA MET A 93 -1.97 -7.18 18.04
C MET A 93 -0.56 -7.52 18.52
N SER A 94 0.27 -7.96 17.58
CA SER A 94 1.72 -8.01 17.75
C SER A 94 2.39 -7.30 16.58
N ARG A 95 3.56 -6.72 16.79
CA ARG A 95 4.45 -6.25 15.72
C ARG A 95 5.59 -7.25 15.57
N PHE A 96 6.08 -7.44 14.35
CA PHE A 96 7.24 -8.29 14.10
C PHE A 96 8.22 -7.67 13.11
N PHE A 97 9.50 -7.92 13.35
CA PHE A 97 10.63 -7.55 12.49
C PHE A 97 11.17 -8.86 11.93
N TYR A 98 11.33 -8.93 10.62
CA TYR A 98 11.79 -10.13 9.91
C TYR A 98 12.75 -9.78 8.78
N MET A 99 13.38 -10.80 8.21
CA MET A 99 14.18 -10.67 7.00
C MET A 99 13.35 -11.07 5.78
N SER A 100 13.17 -10.13 4.85
CA SER A 100 12.73 -10.41 3.48
C SER A 100 13.94 -10.72 2.59
N GLU A 101 13.80 -10.62 1.27
CA GLU A 101 14.91 -10.72 0.32
C GLU A 101 14.93 -9.54 -0.66
N ASP A 102 16.13 -9.11 -1.06
CA ASP A 102 16.32 -8.19 -2.17
C ASP A 102 16.19 -8.89 -3.54
N ILE A 103 16.41 -8.14 -4.62
CA ILE A 103 16.26 -8.65 -5.99
C ILE A 103 17.23 -9.80 -6.32
N ASP A 104 18.35 -9.89 -5.61
CA ASP A 104 19.38 -10.91 -5.79
C ASP A 104 19.20 -12.08 -4.79
N GLY A 105 18.16 -12.02 -3.94
CA GLY A 105 17.86 -13.04 -2.95
C GLY A 105 18.61 -12.86 -1.62
N ASN A 106 19.33 -11.76 -1.41
CA ASN A 106 20.02 -11.51 -0.15
C ASN A 106 19.04 -11.04 0.93
N PRO A 107 19.25 -11.40 2.21
CA PRO A 107 18.39 -10.95 3.29
C PRO A 107 18.35 -9.42 3.43
N ILE A 108 17.15 -8.84 3.53
CA ILE A 108 16.92 -7.41 3.77
C ILE A 108 15.85 -7.22 4.86
N PRO A 109 16.00 -6.28 5.82
CA PRO A 109 15.04 -6.17 6.92
C PRO A 109 13.69 -5.60 6.47
N ALA A 110 12.62 -6.10 7.08
CA ALA A 110 11.26 -5.61 6.94
C ALA A 110 10.52 -5.69 8.29
N THR A 111 9.44 -4.93 8.42
CA THR A 111 8.54 -5.00 9.60
C THR A 111 7.12 -5.33 9.17
N GLY A 112 6.27 -5.64 10.15
CA GLY A 112 4.85 -5.85 9.94
C GLY A 112 4.11 -6.02 11.24
N PHE A 113 2.82 -6.33 11.13
CA PHE A 113 1.96 -6.61 12.27
C PHE A 113 1.09 -7.86 12.07
N VAL A 114 0.63 -8.41 13.18
CA VAL A 114 -0.34 -9.49 13.23
C VAL A 114 -1.53 -9.04 14.05
N ILE A 115 -2.75 -9.29 13.57
CA ILE A 115 -3.99 -9.12 14.31
C ILE A 115 -4.61 -10.50 14.57
N VAL A 116 -4.97 -10.77 15.82
CA VAL A 116 -5.61 -12.03 16.24
C VAL A 116 -6.98 -11.72 16.87
N PRO A 117 -8.08 -12.31 16.34
CA PRO A 117 -9.40 -12.13 16.92
C PRO A 117 -9.59 -12.90 18.23
N TYR A 118 -10.43 -12.37 19.11
CA TYR A 118 -10.67 -12.93 20.45
C TYR A 118 -11.17 -14.39 20.42
N THR A 119 -12.02 -14.72 19.46
CA THR A 119 -12.59 -16.06 19.31
C THR A 119 -12.29 -16.64 17.93
N ASN A 120 -12.00 -17.94 17.89
CA ASN A 120 -11.96 -18.69 16.65
C ASN A 120 -13.38 -19.19 16.30
N PRO A 121 -13.99 -18.77 15.18
CA PRO A 121 -15.30 -19.26 14.77
C PRO A 121 -15.32 -20.76 14.47
N LEU A 122 -14.16 -21.39 14.23
CA LEU A 122 -14.04 -22.84 14.02
C LEU A 122 -13.99 -23.65 15.33
N GLY A 123 -13.97 -22.98 16.48
CA GLY A 123 -13.87 -23.59 17.81
C GLY A 123 -12.47 -23.49 18.42
N LYS A 124 -12.41 -23.58 19.76
CA LYS A 124 -11.20 -23.32 20.57
C LYS A 124 -10.00 -24.23 20.29
N ASP A 125 -10.25 -25.45 19.80
CA ASP A 125 -9.20 -26.47 19.57
C ASP A 125 -8.79 -26.54 18.08
N LYS A 126 -9.25 -25.57 17.27
CA LYS A 126 -8.89 -25.47 15.85
C LYS A 126 -7.92 -24.31 15.63
N PRO A 127 -7.01 -24.42 14.65
CA PRO A 127 -6.22 -23.28 14.22
C PRO A 127 -7.12 -22.19 13.61
N PHE A 128 -6.73 -20.93 13.78
CA PHE A 128 -7.31 -19.82 13.04
C PHE A 128 -6.90 -19.89 11.57
N ARG A 129 -7.80 -19.48 10.68
CA ARG A 129 -7.48 -19.35 9.25
C ARG A 129 -6.58 -18.13 9.02
N THR A 130 -5.56 -18.31 8.19
CA THR A 130 -4.51 -17.29 7.97
C THR A 130 -4.76 -16.46 6.71
N VAL A 131 -4.84 -15.14 6.85
CA VAL A 131 -4.86 -14.22 5.70
C VAL A 131 -3.66 -13.28 5.77
N VAL A 132 -2.99 -13.05 4.65
CA VAL A 132 -2.00 -11.99 4.52
C VAL A 132 -2.64 -10.77 3.86
N TRP A 133 -2.56 -9.61 4.51
CA TRP A 133 -3.03 -8.33 3.96
C TRP A 133 -1.86 -7.52 3.40
N ALA A 134 -1.94 -7.20 2.11
CA ALA A 134 -0.98 -6.36 1.39
C ALA A 134 -1.60 -4.98 1.16
N HIS A 135 -1.05 -3.94 1.80
CA HIS A 135 -1.59 -2.58 1.71
C HIS A 135 -1.19 -1.89 0.41
N GLY A 136 -1.94 -0.85 0.02
CA GLY A 136 -1.60 0.04 -1.09
C GLY A 136 -0.61 1.14 -0.68
N THR A 137 -0.50 2.20 -1.49
CA THR A 137 0.52 3.25 -1.28
C THR A 137 0.37 4.00 0.04
N ALA A 138 1.26 3.71 1.01
CA ALA A 138 1.30 4.40 2.30
C ALA A 138 2.15 5.66 2.28
N GLY A 139 3.31 5.63 1.61
CA GLY A 139 4.24 6.76 1.51
C GLY A 139 5.66 6.30 1.17
N GLY A 140 6.61 7.23 1.12
CA GLY A 140 7.98 6.94 0.63
C GLY A 140 9.03 6.65 1.72
N THR A 141 8.68 6.71 3.00
CA THR A 141 9.64 6.75 4.12
C THR A 141 9.35 5.68 5.18
N GLN A 142 10.32 5.43 6.06
CA GLN A 142 10.14 4.50 7.21
C GLN A 142 8.93 4.88 8.06
N GLN A 143 8.69 6.17 8.26
CA GLN A 143 7.63 6.71 9.10
C GLN A 143 6.23 6.30 8.62
N CYS A 144 6.08 5.96 7.34
CA CYS A 144 4.82 5.60 6.71
C CYS A 144 4.44 4.12 6.84
N ALA A 145 5.14 3.36 7.68
CA ALA A 145 4.79 1.98 8.00
C ALA A 145 3.33 1.85 8.45
N PRO A 146 2.52 0.96 7.85
CA PRO A 146 1.20 0.60 8.35
C PRO A 146 1.17 0.28 9.86
N SER A 147 2.15 -0.47 10.36
CA SER A 147 2.28 -0.82 11.79
C SER A 147 2.47 0.39 12.72
N ASN A 148 2.89 1.53 12.19
CA ASN A 148 3.01 2.81 12.90
C ASN A 148 1.77 3.73 12.71
N HIS A 149 0.79 3.32 11.90
CA HIS A 149 -0.49 4.02 11.76
C HIS A 149 -1.47 3.55 12.84
N ARG A 150 -2.18 4.46 13.52
CA ARG A 150 -3.14 4.13 14.59
C ARG A 150 -4.22 3.17 14.10
N GLY A 151 -4.69 3.36 12.87
CA GLY A 151 -5.65 2.47 12.20
C GLY A 151 -5.03 1.32 11.40
N LEU A 152 -3.73 1.06 11.58
CA LEU A 152 -2.93 0.07 10.84
C LEU A 152 -2.91 0.25 9.32
N PHE A 153 -3.34 1.43 8.86
CA PHE A 153 -3.51 1.81 7.46
C PHE A 153 -4.53 0.89 6.75
N TYR A 154 -5.53 1.47 6.09
CA TYR A 154 -6.74 0.80 5.54
C TYR A 154 -7.84 0.42 6.53
N GLU A 155 -7.59 0.24 7.83
CA GLU A 155 -8.65 0.01 8.83
C GLU A 155 -9.69 -1.04 8.36
N TRP A 156 -10.96 -0.62 8.20
CA TRP A 156 -12.11 -1.40 7.75
C TRP A 156 -12.13 -1.72 6.25
N ARG A 157 -11.28 -1.09 5.44
CA ARG A 157 -11.10 -1.44 4.02
C ARG A 157 -10.33 -2.75 3.83
N GLY A 158 -9.67 -3.25 4.86
CA GLY A 158 -8.86 -4.46 4.78
C GLY A 158 -8.68 -5.16 6.12
N PRO A 159 -7.63 -4.82 6.89
CA PRO A 159 -7.17 -5.64 8.02
C PRO A 159 -8.23 -5.84 9.10
N PHE A 160 -9.06 -4.82 9.40
CA PHE A 160 -10.13 -4.96 10.41
C PHE A 160 -11.30 -5.81 9.89
N ALA A 161 -11.72 -5.59 8.65
CA ALA A 161 -12.79 -6.38 8.05
C ALA A 161 -12.44 -7.86 7.98
N LEU A 162 -11.21 -8.19 7.57
CA LEU A 162 -10.68 -9.56 7.56
C LEU A 162 -10.63 -10.16 8.98
N SER A 163 -10.04 -9.44 9.93
CA SER A 163 -9.92 -9.96 11.31
C SER A 163 -11.28 -10.19 11.96
N GLN A 164 -12.27 -9.34 11.68
CA GLN A 164 -13.64 -9.48 12.19
C GLN A 164 -14.42 -10.62 11.55
N GLN A 165 -13.95 -11.21 10.44
CA GLN A 165 -14.45 -12.49 9.94
C GLN A 165 -13.82 -13.70 10.64
N GLY A 166 -12.96 -13.49 11.65
CA GLY A 166 -12.30 -14.55 12.41
C GLY A 166 -10.99 -15.07 11.80
N TYR A 167 -10.42 -14.34 10.84
CA TYR A 167 -9.09 -14.63 10.31
C TYR A 167 -7.99 -14.05 11.22
N VAL A 168 -6.88 -14.77 11.37
CA VAL A 168 -5.63 -14.14 11.80
C VAL A 168 -5.04 -13.42 10.60
N VAL A 169 -4.83 -12.12 10.73
CA VAL A 169 -4.29 -11.27 9.66
C VAL A 169 -2.82 -10.98 9.93
N ILE A 170 -1.96 -11.37 9.01
CA ILE A 170 -0.54 -10.99 8.98
C ILE A 170 -0.41 -9.90 7.91
N ALA A 171 0.28 -8.81 8.20
CA ALA A 171 0.41 -7.69 7.27
C ALA A 171 1.85 -7.15 7.28
N PRO A 172 2.62 -7.34 6.20
CA PRO A 172 3.92 -6.69 6.06
C PRO A 172 3.74 -5.18 5.86
N ASP A 173 4.70 -4.41 6.37
CA ASP A 173 4.84 -2.97 6.08
C ASP A 173 5.56 -2.72 4.74
N TYR A 174 6.11 -3.75 4.11
CA TYR A 174 7.10 -3.70 3.03
C TYR A 174 8.50 -3.21 3.43
N THR A 175 9.51 -3.75 2.76
CA THR A 175 10.91 -3.40 2.96
C THR A 175 11.15 -1.91 2.72
N GLY A 176 11.78 -1.23 3.69
CA GLY A 176 12.04 0.22 3.65
C GLY A 176 10.91 1.10 4.21
N GLN A 177 9.76 0.51 4.52
CA GLN A 177 8.72 1.09 5.37
C GLN A 177 8.83 0.42 6.75
N GLY A 178 8.94 1.22 7.81
CA GLY A 178 9.26 0.75 9.17
C GLY A 178 10.70 0.29 9.37
N SER A 179 11.28 -0.37 8.39
CA SER A 179 12.64 -0.92 8.41
C SER A 179 13.66 0.03 7.76
N ASP A 180 14.85 0.10 8.34
CA ASP A 180 15.96 0.87 7.77
C ASP A 180 16.77 0.03 6.76
N THR A 181 16.76 0.45 5.50
CA THR A 181 17.47 -0.22 4.40
C THR A 181 18.25 0.79 3.58
N ARG A 182 19.37 0.35 3.00
CA ARG A 182 20.22 1.20 2.17
C ARG A 182 19.46 1.79 0.97
N GLN A 183 18.58 1.01 0.37
CA GLN A 183 17.79 1.39 -0.81
C GLN A 183 16.54 2.21 -0.44
N GLY A 184 16.16 2.23 0.85
CA GLY A 184 14.88 2.75 1.31
C GLY A 184 13.69 1.95 0.75
N PHE A 185 12.49 2.53 0.83
CA PHE A 185 11.30 1.95 0.24
C PHE A 185 11.35 1.96 -1.30
N MET A 186 11.03 0.83 -1.93
CA MET A 186 11.01 0.66 -3.38
C MET A 186 9.56 0.60 -3.88
N TYR A 187 8.98 1.77 -4.14
CA TYR A 187 7.57 1.91 -4.54
C TYR A 187 7.22 1.13 -5.82
N GLU A 188 6.11 0.39 -5.80
CA GLU A 188 5.59 -0.47 -6.89
C GLU A 188 6.54 -1.62 -7.29
N ALA A 189 7.48 -2.02 -6.42
CA ALA A 189 8.38 -3.14 -6.65
C ALA A 189 7.70 -4.48 -6.29
N GLY A 190 6.62 -4.81 -7.03
CA GLY A 190 5.75 -5.95 -6.74
C GLY A 190 6.44 -7.30 -6.56
N ALA A 191 7.56 -7.58 -7.24
CA ALA A 191 8.31 -8.82 -7.03
C ALA A 191 8.95 -8.88 -5.63
N LEU A 192 9.39 -7.73 -5.11
CA LEU A 192 9.93 -7.60 -3.76
C LEU A 192 8.80 -7.55 -2.72
N HIS A 193 7.70 -6.86 -2.99
CA HIS A 193 6.54 -6.87 -2.08
C HIS A 193 5.92 -8.27 -1.94
N ALA A 194 5.92 -9.07 -3.01
CA ALA A 194 5.56 -10.50 -2.93
C ALA A 194 6.51 -11.30 -2.04
N ALA A 195 7.81 -10.97 -2.06
CA ALA A 195 8.76 -11.56 -1.13
C ALA A 195 8.52 -11.11 0.33
N ASP A 196 8.19 -9.83 0.54
CA ASP A 196 7.80 -9.30 1.84
C ASP A 196 6.59 -10.06 2.40
N VAL A 197 5.58 -10.35 1.57
CA VAL A 197 4.41 -11.19 1.91
C VAL A 197 4.83 -12.61 2.29
N SER A 198 5.57 -13.32 1.42
CA SER A 198 5.98 -14.71 1.66
C SER A 198 6.83 -14.86 2.91
N HIS A 199 7.85 -14.01 3.08
CA HIS A 199 8.80 -14.10 4.20
C HIS A 199 8.21 -13.57 5.49
N GLY A 200 7.32 -12.56 5.43
CA GLY A 200 6.59 -12.08 6.60
C GLY A 200 5.67 -13.16 7.18
N LEU A 201 5.00 -13.92 6.31
CA LEU A 201 4.22 -15.10 6.71
C LEU A 201 5.10 -16.18 7.33
N LYS A 202 6.26 -16.50 6.74
CA LYS A 202 7.21 -17.49 7.29
C LYS A 202 7.67 -17.08 8.70
N ALA A 203 8.06 -15.83 8.88
CA ALA A 203 8.49 -15.32 10.18
C ALA A 203 7.37 -15.38 11.23
N ALA A 204 6.15 -14.92 10.89
CA ALA A 204 5.01 -14.96 11.80
C ALA A 204 4.61 -16.40 12.19
N ARG A 205 4.69 -17.36 11.26
CA ARG A 205 4.43 -18.80 11.54
C ARG A 205 5.35 -19.36 12.63
N THR A 206 6.59 -18.88 12.76
CA THR A 206 7.52 -19.35 13.80
C THR A 206 7.03 -19.09 15.23
N VAL A 207 6.24 -18.03 15.43
CA VAL A 207 5.68 -17.65 16.74
C VAL A 207 4.24 -18.12 16.90
N LEU A 208 3.45 -18.05 15.83
CA LEU A 208 2.04 -18.42 15.88
C LEU A 208 1.84 -19.93 15.93
N GLY A 209 2.71 -20.71 15.28
CA GLY A 209 2.75 -22.16 15.36
C GLY A 209 1.42 -22.81 14.97
N ASP A 210 0.94 -23.72 15.82
CA ASP A 210 -0.31 -24.47 15.66
C ASP A 210 -1.58 -23.63 15.90
N ARG A 211 -1.44 -22.38 16.34
CA ARG A 211 -2.57 -21.45 16.47
C ARG A 211 -3.14 -21.03 15.13
N ILE A 212 -2.39 -21.16 14.03
CA ILE A 212 -2.83 -20.76 12.69
C ILE A 212 -2.72 -21.91 11.69
N THR A 213 -3.50 -21.84 10.61
CA THR A 213 -3.44 -22.83 9.53
C THR A 213 -2.13 -22.72 8.75
N GLN A 214 -1.66 -23.86 8.22
CA GLN A 214 -0.64 -23.84 7.17
C GLN A 214 -1.23 -23.26 5.87
N GLU A 215 -2.51 -23.51 5.63
CA GLU A 215 -3.25 -22.92 4.53
C GLU A 215 -3.39 -21.41 4.70
N TRP A 216 -3.28 -20.66 3.60
CA TRP A 216 -3.38 -19.20 3.63
C TRP A 216 -3.81 -18.58 2.30
N VAL A 217 -4.32 -17.35 2.37
CA VAL A 217 -4.71 -16.52 1.22
C VAL A 217 -4.07 -15.14 1.35
N VAL A 218 -3.73 -14.50 0.24
CA VAL A 218 -3.30 -13.09 0.20
C VAL A 218 -4.42 -12.20 -0.34
N VAL A 219 -4.60 -11.03 0.26
CA VAL A 219 -5.55 -10.00 -0.20
C VAL A 219 -4.80 -8.68 -0.27
N GLY A 220 -4.98 -7.91 -1.33
CA GLY A 220 -4.43 -6.56 -1.37
C GLY A 220 -5.11 -5.62 -2.35
N HIS A 221 -4.86 -4.32 -2.16
CA HIS A 221 -5.48 -3.24 -2.93
C HIS A 221 -4.45 -2.27 -3.53
N SER A 222 -4.65 -1.81 -4.77
CA SER A 222 -3.78 -0.83 -5.45
C SER A 222 -2.35 -1.40 -5.65
N GLU A 223 -1.32 -0.76 -5.11
CA GLU A 223 0.03 -1.35 -4.96
C GLU A 223 0.00 -2.70 -4.20
N GLY A 224 -0.89 -2.85 -3.23
CA GLY A 224 -1.15 -4.11 -2.54
C GLY A 224 -1.86 -5.14 -3.42
N GLY A 225 -2.66 -4.68 -4.39
CA GLY A 225 -3.30 -5.53 -5.39
C GLY A 225 -2.25 -6.09 -6.36
N LEU A 226 -1.30 -5.24 -6.77
CA LEU A 226 -0.07 -5.68 -7.45
C LEU A 226 0.64 -6.73 -6.59
N SER A 227 0.85 -6.47 -5.31
CA SER A 227 1.57 -7.38 -4.41
C SER A 227 0.86 -8.72 -4.22
N ALA A 228 -0.47 -8.73 -4.12
CA ALA A 228 -1.28 -9.96 -4.06
C ALA A 228 -1.18 -10.77 -5.36
N TRP A 229 -1.22 -10.10 -6.52
CA TRP A 229 -1.04 -10.73 -7.82
C TRP A 229 0.37 -11.34 -7.95
N ARG A 230 1.42 -10.56 -7.67
CA ARG A 230 2.81 -11.03 -7.73
C ARG A 230 3.10 -12.13 -6.71
N THR A 231 2.41 -12.15 -5.58
CA THR A 231 2.49 -13.26 -4.62
C THR A 231 1.95 -14.55 -5.25
N CYS A 232 0.82 -14.49 -5.95
CA CYS A 232 0.25 -15.65 -6.62
C CYS A 232 1.19 -16.22 -7.70
N GLU A 233 1.86 -15.34 -8.44
CA GLU A 233 2.88 -15.73 -9.43
C GLU A 233 4.14 -16.30 -8.76
N ARG A 234 4.60 -15.64 -7.68
CA ARG A 234 5.79 -16.05 -6.92
C ARG A 234 5.63 -17.45 -6.33
N GLU A 235 4.46 -17.79 -5.82
CA GLU A 235 4.20 -19.12 -5.25
C GLU A 235 4.28 -20.23 -6.31
N ALA A 236 4.17 -19.91 -7.61
CA ALA A 236 4.34 -20.87 -8.71
C ALA A 236 5.81 -21.02 -9.13
N MET A 237 6.69 -20.10 -8.70
CA MET A 237 8.09 -20.12 -9.09
C MET A 237 8.87 -21.22 -8.33
N PRO A 238 9.76 -21.95 -9.02
CA PRO A 238 10.58 -22.98 -8.40
C PRO A 238 11.35 -22.48 -7.17
N GLY A 239 11.19 -23.16 -6.03
CA GLY A 239 11.90 -22.84 -4.79
C GLY A 239 11.42 -21.58 -4.05
N LYS A 240 10.36 -20.91 -4.53
CA LYS A 240 9.82 -19.70 -3.90
C LYS A 240 8.54 -19.93 -3.10
N ALA A 241 7.84 -21.03 -3.34
CA ALA A 241 6.61 -21.39 -2.62
C ALA A 241 6.80 -21.41 -1.09
N THR A 242 5.84 -20.80 -0.40
CA THR A 242 5.77 -20.73 1.07
C THR A 242 5.02 -21.92 1.67
N GLY A 243 4.27 -22.65 0.84
CA GLY A 243 3.48 -23.82 1.24
C GLY A 243 2.11 -23.45 1.79
N GLY A 244 1.10 -24.24 1.43
CA GLY A 244 -0.30 -24.05 1.85
C GLY A 244 -1.02 -22.88 1.15
N PHE A 245 -0.50 -22.35 0.04
CA PHE A 245 -1.14 -21.23 -0.63
C PHE A 245 -2.45 -21.64 -1.30
N LEU A 246 -3.56 -20.99 -0.92
CA LEU A 246 -4.89 -21.31 -1.41
C LEU A 246 -5.42 -20.32 -2.46
N GLY A 247 -4.80 -19.16 -2.62
CA GLY A 247 -5.20 -18.18 -3.62
C GLY A 247 -4.88 -16.73 -3.28
N ALA A 248 -5.21 -15.85 -4.20
CA ALA A 248 -5.04 -14.40 -4.08
C ALA A 248 -6.33 -13.64 -4.40
N VAL A 249 -6.56 -12.54 -3.69
CA VAL A 249 -7.55 -11.51 -4.05
C VAL A 249 -6.79 -10.23 -4.39
N ALA A 250 -6.79 -9.88 -5.67
CA ALA A 250 -6.11 -8.69 -6.21
C ALA A 250 -7.16 -7.61 -6.55
N ILE A 251 -7.25 -6.59 -5.71
CA ILE A 251 -8.22 -5.49 -5.86
C ILE A 251 -7.52 -4.28 -6.50
N ALA A 252 -8.01 -3.82 -7.65
CA ALA A 252 -7.44 -2.73 -8.44
C ALA A 252 -5.90 -2.82 -8.57
N PRO A 253 -5.33 -3.93 -9.08
CA PRO A 253 -3.89 -4.17 -9.03
C PRO A 253 -3.09 -3.25 -9.96
N ALA A 254 -2.13 -2.49 -9.41
CA ALA A 254 -1.31 -1.51 -10.14
C ALA A 254 -0.14 -2.14 -10.94
N LEU A 255 -0.43 -3.08 -11.83
CA LEU A 255 0.58 -3.92 -12.51
C LEU A 255 1.46 -3.20 -13.55
N GLN A 256 1.02 -2.04 -14.05
CA GLN A 256 1.63 -1.38 -15.19
C GLN A 256 2.04 0.09 -14.92
N PRO A 257 2.98 0.36 -13.98
CA PRO A 257 3.35 1.73 -13.60
C PRO A 257 3.67 2.66 -14.79
N ILE A 258 4.38 2.17 -15.80
CA ILE A 258 4.70 2.95 -17.02
C ILE A 258 3.44 3.41 -17.75
N LYS A 259 2.47 2.52 -17.95
CA LYS A 259 1.22 2.87 -18.64
C LYS A 259 0.34 3.76 -17.78
N LEU A 260 0.26 3.49 -16.48
CA LEU A 260 -0.49 4.29 -15.52
C LEU A 260 -0.03 5.75 -15.53
N VAL A 261 1.28 6.00 -15.46
CA VAL A 261 1.83 7.37 -15.53
C VAL A 261 1.50 8.06 -16.85
N ARG A 262 1.71 7.37 -17.98
CA ARG A 262 1.41 7.93 -19.32
C ARG A 262 -0.06 8.30 -19.46
N GLU A 263 -0.94 7.44 -18.98
CA GLU A 263 -2.38 7.65 -19.04
C GLU A 263 -2.84 8.77 -18.12
N ALA A 264 -2.24 8.91 -16.93
CA ALA A 264 -2.49 10.03 -16.03
C ALA A 264 -2.16 11.37 -16.71
N PHE A 265 -1.00 11.48 -17.37
CA PHE A 265 -0.63 12.70 -18.11
C PHE A 265 -1.56 12.96 -19.28
N ARG A 266 -1.91 11.92 -20.06
CA ARG A 266 -2.86 12.03 -21.17
C ARG A 266 -4.22 12.54 -20.72
N ARG A 267 -4.76 11.99 -19.62
CA ARG A 267 -6.07 12.37 -19.06
C ARG A 267 -6.06 13.78 -18.46
N ALA A 268 -4.95 14.19 -17.85
CA ALA A 268 -4.79 15.53 -17.33
C ALA A 268 -4.92 16.59 -18.43
N ASN A 269 -4.48 16.27 -19.67
CA ASN A 269 -4.62 17.11 -20.86
C ASN A 269 -4.16 18.57 -20.62
N GLY A 270 -3.00 18.72 -19.97
CA GLY A 270 -2.42 20.02 -19.59
C GLY A 270 -2.97 20.63 -18.29
N GLY A 271 -3.99 20.03 -17.68
CA GLY A 271 -4.48 20.36 -16.35
C GLY A 271 -3.68 19.67 -15.23
N PRO A 272 -4.13 19.82 -13.96
CA PRO A 272 -3.55 19.11 -12.82
C PRO A 272 -3.58 17.59 -13.02
N VAL A 273 -2.46 16.93 -12.75
CA VAL A 273 -2.36 15.48 -12.96
C VAL A 273 -3.07 14.69 -11.87
N GLY A 274 -3.16 15.23 -10.65
CA GLY A 274 -3.65 14.48 -9.50
C GLY A 274 -2.64 13.48 -8.95
N ASP A 275 -1.35 13.66 -9.26
CA ASP A 275 -0.31 12.65 -9.10
C ASP A 275 0.69 12.99 -7.98
N VAL A 276 1.17 11.94 -7.34
CA VAL A 276 2.18 11.88 -6.27
C VAL A 276 2.95 10.57 -6.38
N ASN A 277 2.30 9.52 -6.86
CA ASN A 277 2.85 8.18 -7.07
C ASN A 277 4.04 8.20 -8.03
N SER A 278 3.99 8.98 -9.13
CA SER A 278 5.14 9.11 -10.03
C SER A 278 6.34 9.80 -9.39
N ILE A 279 6.12 10.68 -8.40
CA ILE A 279 7.19 11.31 -7.62
C ILE A 279 7.88 10.27 -6.75
N PHE A 280 7.11 9.47 -6.00
CA PHE A 280 7.65 8.36 -5.19
C PHE A 280 8.39 7.34 -6.05
N LEU A 281 7.87 7.02 -7.24
CA LEU A 281 8.50 6.12 -8.19
C LEU A 281 9.84 6.65 -8.68
N VAL A 282 9.92 7.90 -9.11
CA VAL A 282 11.19 8.48 -9.59
C VAL A 282 12.20 8.63 -8.45
N GLN A 283 11.75 8.95 -7.23
CA GLN A 283 12.63 8.97 -6.04
C GLN A 283 13.17 7.56 -5.72
N SER A 284 12.35 6.51 -5.78
CA SER A 284 12.80 5.13 -5.54
C SER A 284 13.77 4.66 -6.62
N LEU A 285 13.48 4.93 -7.90
CA LEU A 285 14.39 4.65 -9.01
C LEU A 285 15.74 5.36 -8.84
N SER A 286 15.74 6.62 -8.39
CA SER A 286 16.98 7.37 -8.21
C SER A 286 17.88 6.80 -7.09
N ARG A 287 17.28 6.22 -6.04
CA ARG A 287 18.03 5.49 -5.01
C ARG A 287 18.65 4.18 -5.52
N LEU A 288 17.96 3.52 -6.46
CA LEU A 288 18.42 2.24 -7.03
C LEU A 288 19.44 2.42 -8.16
N TYR A 289 19.27 3.45 -8.99
CA TYR A 289 20.04 3.64 -10.22
C TYR A 289 20.77 4.99 -10.22
N PRO A 290 22.10 5.03 -10.01
CA PRO A 290 22.88 6.27 -10.01
C PRO A 290 22.83 7.09 -11.32
N SER A 291 22.47 6.44 -12.42
CA SER A 291 22.19 7.02 -13.75
C SER A 291 20.92 7.88 -13.77
N MET A 292 19.94 7.57 -12.90
CA MET A 292 18.69 8.30 -12.78
C MET A 292 18.79 9.28 -11.61
N LYS A 293 18.99 10.56 -11.91
CA LYS A 293 19.05 11.63 -10.90
C LYS A 293 17.77 12.44 -10.93
N ILE A 294 17.14 12.65 -9.78
CA ILE A 294 15.87 13.37 -9.68
C ILE A 294 15.95 14.79 -10.27
N GLU A 295 17.10 15.45 -10.18
CA GLU A 295 17.33 16.83 -10.64
C GLU A 295 17.25 16.97 -12.17
N ASN A 296 17.46 15.86 -12.89
CA ASN A 296 17.36 15.81 -14.35
C ASN A 296 15.90 15.78 -14.83
N TYR A 297 14.95 15.42 -13.97
CA TYR A 297 13.57 15.15 -14.34
C TYR A 297 12.59 16.07 -13.64
N PHE A 298 12.69 16.21 -12.32
CA PHE A 298 11.79 17.04 -11.54
C PHE A 298 11.99 18.53 -11.81
N SER A 299 10.89 19.27 -11.81
CA SER A 299 10.91 20.73 -11.81
C SER A 299 11.51 21.27 -10.51
N ASP A 300 11.90 22.55 -10.54
CA ASP A 300 12.40 23.22 -9.32
C ASP A 300 11.31 23.32 -8.25
N ILE A 301 10.02 23.35 -8.64
CA ILE A 301 8.87 23.30 -7.72
C ILE A 301 8.88 21.98 -6.93
N VAL A 302 9.06 20.85 -7.63
CA VAL A 302 9.06 19.54 -6.98
C VAL A 302 10.28 19.38 -6.11
N LEU A 303 11.48 19.69 -6.63
CA LEU A 303 12.74 19.58 -5.88
C LEU A 303 12.69 20.40 -4.58
N SER A 304 12.15 21.62 -4.62
CA SER A 304 12.05 22.45 -3.43
C SER A 304 10.98 21.99 -2.43
N ARG A 305 10.05 21.11 -2.83
CA ARG A 305 9.00 20.56 -1.96
C ARG A 305 9.34 19.18 -1.39
N ILE A 306 10.36 18.48 -1.87
CA ILE A 306 10.76 17.16 -1.36
C ILE A 306 10.98 17.16 0.17
N PRO A 307 11.72 18.13 0.76
CA PRO A 307 11.89 18.17 2.22
C PRO A 307 10.59 18.39 3.00
N LEU A 308 9.55 18.93 2.36
CA LEU A 308 8.21 19.03 2.95
C LEU A 308 7.45 17.71 2.81
N ALA A 309 7.52 17.07 1.64
CA ALA A 309 6.86 15.80 1.39
C ALA A 309 7.41 14.68 2.30
N GLU A 310 8.71 14.65 2.54
CA GLU A 310 9.39 13.67 3.41
C GLU A 310 9.06 13.84 4.90
N GLN A 311 8.43 14.95 5.31
CA GLN A 311 7.91 15.11 6.67
C GLN A 311 6.63 14.31 6.92
N GLY A 312 5.94 13.86 5.87
CA GLY A 312 4.69 13.10 5.97
C GLY A 312 4.68 11.88 5.06
N CYS A 313 3.48 11.48 4.66
CA CYS A 313 3.22 10.29 3.87
C CYS A 313 2.42 10.63 2.60
N ILE A 314 1.66 9.68 2.04
CA ILE A 314 0.94 9.86 0.77
C ILE A 314 0.01 11.07 0.75
N GLY A 315 -0.66 11.40 1.86
CA GLY A 315 -1.55 12.54 2.00
C GLY A 315 -0.81 13.87 1.96
N THR A 316 0.30 13.98 2.67
CA THR A 316 1.19 15.17 2.62
C THR A 316 1.76 15.37 1.21
N GLY A 317 2.25 14.31 0.58
CA GLY A 317 2.72 14.36 -0.81
C GLY A 317 1.61 14.77 -1.78
N SER A 318 0.41 14.21 -1.65
CA SER A 318 -0.75 14.58 -2.48
C SER A 318 -1.11 16.06 -2.34
N ALA A 319 -1.10 16.59 -1.12
CA ALA A 319 -1.38 18.01 -0.88
C ALA A 319 -0.34 18.93 -1.54
N LEU A 320 0.91 18.47 -1.68
CA LEU A 320 1.99 19.20 -2.32
C LEU A 320 1.98 19.07 -3.85
N TYR A 321 1.56 17.93 -4.42
CA TYR A 321 1.80 17.64 -5.84
C TYR A 321 0.53 17.50 -6.70
N SER A 322 -0.60 17.03 -6.16
CA SER A 322 -1.76 16.65 -6.98
C SER A 322 -2.39 17.81 -7.77
N SER A 323 -2.20 19.05 -7.32
CA SER A 323 -2.71 20.25 -8.03
C SER A 323 -1.81 20.75 -9.16
N LEU A 324 -0.63 20.15 -9.33
CA LEU A 324 0.35 20.56 -10.34
C LEU A 324 0.06 19.91 -11.69
N THR A 325 0.31 20.66 -12.76
CA THR A 325 0.31 20.17 -14.14
C THR A 325 1.57 19.35 -14.43
N GLU A 326 1.59 18.56 -15.51
CA GLU A 326 2.78 17.80 -15.93
C GLU A 326 4.03 18.69 -16.02
N LYS A 327 3.92 19.88 -16.62
CA LYS A 327 5.04 20.84 -16.77
C LYS A 327 5.49 21.46 -15.45
N GLN A 328 4.63 21.48 -14.44
CA GLN A 328 4.98 21.91 -13.09
C GLN A 328 5.57 20.78 -12.26
N LEU A 329 5.29 19.51 -12.59
CA LEU A 329 5.91 18.36 -11.94
C LEU A 329 7.31 18.09 -12.53
N TYR A 330 7.46 18.19 -13.84
CA TYR A 330 8.63 17.73 -14.56
C TYR A 330 9.22 18.77 -15.51
N LYS A 331 10.56 18.86 -15.55
CA LYS A 331 11.33 19.52 -16.62
C LYS A 331 11.16 18.78 -17.93
N ASN A 332 11.15 17.45 -17.85
CA ASN A 332 10.90 16.51 -18.94
C ASN A 332 10.47 15.15 -18.37
N THR A 333 9.78 14.36 -19.19
CA THR A 333 9.26 13.03 -18.83
C THR A 333 10.07 11.89 -19.45
N SER A 334 11.33 12.16 -19.84
CA SER A 334 12.19 11.15 -20.50
C SER A 334 12.53 9.95 -19.60
N TRP A 335 12.42 10.11 -18.28
CA TRP A 335 12.56 9.02 -17.31
C TRP A 335 11.61 7.85 -17.57
N ILE A 336 10.41 8.09 -18.14
CA ILE A 336 9.41 7.04 -18.45
C ILE A 336 9.95 6.03 -19.48
N SER A 337 10.87 6.47 -20.33
CA SER A 337 11.48 5.62 -21.37
C SER A 337 12.96 5.34 -21.06
N HIS A 338 13.42 5.61 -19.84
CA HIS A 338 14.81 5.38 -19.44
C HIS A 338 15.11 3.87 -19.40
N PRO A 339 16.24 3.38 -19.94
CA PRO A 339 16.57 1.96 -19.95
C PRO A 339 16.50 1.29 -18.57
N ASP A 340 16.99 1.97 -17.53
CA ASP A 340 16.96 1.44 -16.16
C ASP A 340 15.54 1.35 -15.58
N PHE A 341 14.60 2.23 -15.99
CA PHE A 341 13.21 2.07 -15.58
C PHE A 341 12.53 0.91 -16.30
N LEU A 342 12.90 0.66 -17.56
CA LEU A 342 12.44 -0.51 -18.31
C LEU A 342 12.99 -1.82 -17.72
N ASP A 343 14.25 -1.82 -17.29
CA ASP A 343 14.86 -2.94 -16.55
C ASP A 343 14.20 -3.14 -15.17
N TRP A 344 14.01 -2.05 -14.42
CA TRP A 344 13.31 -2.06 -13.15
C TRP A 344 11.90 -2.63 -13.28
N SER A 345 11.16 -2.23 -14.31
CA SER A 345 9.80 -2.71 -14.55
C SER A 345 9.77 -4.23 -14.70
N LYS A 346 10.80 -4.83 -15.32
CA LYS A 346 10.89 -6.29 -15.45
C LYS A 346 11.31 -6.96 -14.15
N ARG A 347 12.39 -6.49 -13.53
CA ARG A 347 13.01 -7.18 -12.38
C ARG A 347 12.31 -6.90 -11.06
N TYR A 348 12.08 -5.64 -10.75
CA TYR A 348 11.59 -5.21 -9.43
C TYR A 348 10.06 -5.17 -9.36
N ASN A 349 9.39 -4.62 -10.38
CA ASN A 349 7.92 -4.68 -10.44
C ASN A 349 7.42 -6.10 -10.76
N GLY A 350 8.22 -6.87 -11.51
CA GLY A 350 7.89 -8.22 -11.97
C GLY A 350 7.13 -8.24 -13.30
N ALA A 351 7.19 -7.17 -14.10
CA ALA A 351 6.42 -7.09 -15.34
C ALA A 351 6.70 -8.27 -16.29
N GLY A 352 5.62 -8.89 -16.76
CA GLY A 352 5.64 -10.12 -17.52
C GLY A 352 4.40 -10.95 -17.22
N LEU A 353 4.22 -12.02 -18.00
CA LEU A 353 3.18 -13.02 -17.78
C LEU A 353 3.81 -14.19 -17.02
N HIS A 354 3.19 -14.57 -15.91
CA HIS A 354 3.63 -15.69 -15.08
C HIS A 354 2.44 -16.60 -14.71
N ALA A 355 2.73 -17.88 -14.51
CA ALA A 355 1.72 -18.84 -14.10
C ALA A 355 1.21 -18.54 -12.68
N LEU A 356 -0.08 -18.74 -12.43
CA LEU A 356 -0.68 -18.60 -11.11
C LEU A 356 -0.57 -19.92 -10.33
N ALA A 357 -0.13 -19.87 -9.07
CA ALA A 357 0.04 -21.06 -8.23
C ALA A 357 -1.29 -21.66 -7.73
N ALA A 358 -2.30 -20.81 -7.60
CA ALA A 358 -3.60 -21.12 -7.01
C ALA A 358 -4.66 -20.18 -7.62
N PRO A 359 -5.96 -20.38 -7.33
CA PRO A 359 -7.00 -19.51 -7.83
C PRO A 359 -6.79 -18.04 -7.46
N MET A 360 -7.11 -17.13 -8.39
CA MET A 360 -7.04 -15.68 -8.16
C MET A 360 -8.37 -14.99 -8.46
N LEU A 361 -8.85 -14.18 -7.52
CA LEU A 361 -9.96 -13.26 -7.73
C LEU A 361 -9.42 -11.87 -8.00
N VAL A 362 -9.72 -11.32 -9.17
CA VAL A 362 -9.34 -9.98 -9.61
C VAL A 362 -10.57 -9.10 -9.56
N ILE A 363 -10.47 -7.97 -8.87
CA ILE A 363 -11.59 -7.07 -8.59
C ILE A 363 -11.23 -5.67 -9.08
N GLN A 364 -12.16 -5.02 -9.78
CA GLN A 364 -11.93 -3.70 -10.34
C GLN A 364 -13.18 -2.84 -10.25
N GLY A 365 -13.03 -1.58 -9.81
CA GLY A 365 -14.08 -0.57 -9.93
C GLY A 365 -14.05 0.05 -11.33
N GLU A 366 -15.20 0.21 -11.99
CA GLU A 366 -15.29 0.76 -13.35
C GLU A 366 -14.92 2.25 -13.41
N ALA A 367 -15.25 3.01 -12.36
CA ALA A 367 -14.97 4.44 -12.26
C ALA A 367 -13.56 4.74 -11.69
N ASP A 368 -12.67 3.74 -11.66
CA ASP A 368 -11.33 3.89 -11.13
C ASP A 368 -10.46 4.83 -12.00
N LEU A 369 -10.00 5.92 -11.38
CA LEU A 369 -9.15 6.95 -11.98
C LEU A 369 -7.71 6.93 -11.44
N ARG A 370 -7.29 5.82 -10.82
CA ARG A 370 -5.93 5.56 -10.34
C ARG A 370 -5.33 4.34 -11.02
N VAL A 371 -6.07 3.22 -11.02
CA VAL A 371 -5.73 1.99 -11.75
C VAL A 371 -6.83 1.75 -12.77
N TYR A 372 -6.57 2.16 -14.01
CA TYR A 372 -7.61 2.19 -15.03
C TYR A 372 -8.09 0.77 -15.40
N PRO A 373 -9.41 0.52 -15.44
CA PRO A 373 -9.94 -0.84 -15.61
C PRO A 373 -9.45 -1.55 -16.86
N ASN A 374 -9.24 -0.81 -17.95
CA ASN A 374 -8.75 -1.37 -19.20
C ASN A 374 -7.35 -1.98 -19.08
N TYR A 375 -6.50 -1.50 -18.16
CA TYR A 375 -5.17 -2.09 -17.92
C TYR A 375 -5.26 -3.34 -17.06
N THR A 376 -6.09 -3.34 -16.02
CA THR A 376 -6.37 -4.56 -15.23
C THR A 376 -6.96 -5.66 -16.12
N GLU A 377 -7.88 -5.31 -17.02
CA GLU A 377 -8.44 -6.26 -17.99
C GLU A 377 -7.39 -6.76 -18.98
N GLU A 378 -6.47 -5.90 -19.42
CA GLU A 378 -5.37 -6.29 -20.30
C GLU A 378 -4.49 -7.36 -19.61
N ASP A 379 -4.06 -7.12 -18.37
CA ASP A 379 -3.22 -8.06 -17.61
C ASP A 379 -3.93 -9.39 -17.35
N TYR A 380 -5.21 -9.34 -16.94
CA TYR A 380 -6.05 -10.52 -16.75
C TYR A 380 -6.18 -11.33 -18.04
N ASN A 381 -6.58 -10.70 -19.14
CA ASN A 381 -6.77 -11.40 -20.40
C ASN A 381 -5.46 -11.98 -20.94
N ALA A 382 -4.35 -11.26 -20.81
CA ALA A 382 -3.04 -11.74 -21.24
C ALA A 382 -2.58 -12.95 -20.42
N THR A 383 -2.73 -12.91 -19.09
CA THR A 383 -2.39 -14.02 -18.19
C THR A 383 -3.24 -15.25 -18.50
N CYS A 384 -4.55 -15.09 -18.63
CA CYS A 384 -5.48 -16.17 -18.96
C CYS A 384 -5.23 -16.80 -20.33
N LYS A 385 -4.79 -16.01 -21.31
CA LYS A 385 -4.44 -16.49 -22.63
C LYS A 385 -3.15 -17.32 -22.61
N GLU A 386 -2.16 -16.88 -21.87
CA GLU A 386 -0.85 -17.54 -21.77
C GLU A 386 -0.92 -18.81 -20.90
N PHE A 387 -1.70 -18.76 -19.81
CA PHE A 387 -1.84 -19.85 -18.84
C PHE A 387 -3.31 -20.32 -18.75
N PRO A 388 -3.83 -21.03 -19.77
CA PRO A 388 -5.24 -21.45 -19.81
C PRO A 388 -5.63 -22.42 -18.69
N GLU A 389 -4.64 -23.06 -18.05
CA GLU A 389 -4.84 -23.96 -16.91
C GLU A 389 -4.92 -23.21 -15.56
N SER A 390 -4.52 -21.94 -15.51
CA SER A 390 -4.70 -21.11 -14.31
C SER A 390 -6.18 -20.85 -14.06
N THR A 391 -6.57 -20.85 -12.79
CA THR A 391 -7.93 -20.49 -12.37
C THR A 391 -7.95 -19.02 -11.97
N ALA A 392 -8.70 -18.19 -12.68
CA ALA A 392 -8.87 -16.79 -12.32
C ALA A 392 -10.27 -16.26 -12.60
N GLU A 393 -10.80 -15.48 -11.68
CA GLU A 393 -12.10 -14.83 -11.79
C GLU A 393 -11.89 -13.32 -11.85
N TYR A 394 -12.53 -12.61 -12.78
CA TYR A 394 -12.53 -11.16 -12.86
C TYR A 394 -13.92 -10.61 -12.57
N LYS A 395 -14.02 -9.68 -11.61
CA LYS A 395 -15.26 -8.97 -11.28
C LYS A 395 -15.09 -7.46 -11.47
N LEU A 396 -15.85 -6.89 -12.39
CA LEU A 396 -15.96 -5.44 -12.59
C LEU A 396 -17.19 -4.89 -11.84
N TYR A 397 -17.01 -3.79 -11.10
CA TYR A 397 -18.05 -3.14 -10.31
C TYR A 397 -18.41 -1.79 -10.96
N PRO A 398 -19.59 -1.65 -11.59
CA PRO A 398 -20.02 -0.41 -12.22
C PRO A 398 -20.04 0.78 -11.26
N ASP A 399 -19.69 1.97 -11.75
CA ASP A 399 -19.70 3.27 -11.02
C ASP A 399 -18.84 3.38 -9.74
N ILE A 400 -18.21 2.29 -9.30
CA ILE A 400 -17.38 2.26 -8.09
C ILE A 400 -15.97 2.78 -8.38
N ASP A 401 -15.49 3.70 -7.53
CA ASP A 401 -14.16 4.30 -7.66
C ASP A 401 -13.02 3.43 -7.07
N HIS A 402 -11.80 3.95 -7.17
CA HIS A 402 -10.58 3.27 -6.71
C HIS A 402 -10.60 2.87 -5.23
N PHE A 403 -11.25 3.62 -4.34
CA PHE A 403 -11.20 3.33 -2.91
C PHE A 403 -12.46 2.63 -2.44
N ALA A 404 -13.63 3.02 -2.96
CA ALA A 404 -14.92 2.43 -2.64
C ALA A 404 -14.97 0.95 -3.00
N ILE A 405 -14.18 0.51 -4.00
CA ILE A 405 -14.08 -0.89 -4.40
C ILE A 405 -13.66 -1.83 -3.27
N THR A 406 -12.84 -1.34 -2.33
CA THR A 406 -12.39 -2.15 -1.18
C THR A 406 -13.52 -2.54 -0.24
N GLU A 407 -14.51 -1.66 -0.05
CA GLU A 407 -15.68 -1.88 0.79
C GLU A 407 -16.81 -2.55 0.00
N ALA A 408 -17.06 -2.09 -1.23
CA ALA A 408 -18.13 -2.59 -2.09
C ALA A 408 -17.94 -4.07 -2.46
N SER A 409 -16.69 -4.56 -2.52
CA SER A 409 -16.39 -5.93 -2.90
C SER A 409 -16.26 -6.91 -1.72
N GLN A 410 -16.30 -6.45 -0.46
CA GLN A 410 -16.22 -7.33 0.72
C GLN A 410 -17.28 -8.45 0.73
N PRO A 411 -18.56 -8.18 0.38
CA PRO A 411 -19.57 -9.23 0.31
C PRO A 411 -19.26 -10.34 -0.71
N ASP A 412 -18.37 -10.09 -1.67
CA ASP A 412 -17.95 -11.07 -2.67
C ASP A 412 -16.64 -11.78 -2.28
N TYR A 413 -15.62 -11.02 -1.88
CA TYR A 413 -14.30 -11.64 -1.65
C TYR A 413 -14.20 -12.34 -0.30
N LEU A 414 -14.94 -11.93 0.73
CA LEU A 414 -14.90 -12.60 2.04
C LEU A 414 -15.47 -14.04 1.97
N PRO A 415 -16.64 -14.29 1.33
CA PRO A 415 -17.08 -15.65 1.05
C PRO A 415 -16.13 -16.41 0.14
N TRP A 416 -15.56 -15.75 -0.89
CA TRP A 416 -14.59 -16.39 -1.79
C TRP A 416 -13.35 -16.90 -1.04
N ILE A 417 -12.85 -16.16 -0.05
CA ILE A 417 -11.76 -16.61 0.84
C ILE A 417 -12.23 -17.80 1.68
N ALA A 418 -13.42 -17.73 2.27
CA ALA A 418 -13.96 -18.82 3.09
C ALA A 418 -14.09 -20.12 2.28
N ASP A 419 -14.51 -20.03 1.03
CA ASP A 419 -14.64 -21.12 0.06
C ASP A 419 -13.30 -21.82 -0.19
N ARG A 420 -12.20 -21.06 -0.29
CA ARG A 420 -10.86 -21.65 -0.41
C ARG A 420 -10.50 -22.51 0.80
N PHE A 421 -10.71 -22.00 2.01
CA PHE A 421 -10.47 -22.77 3.24
C PHE A 421 -11.45 -23.93 3.45
N ASN A 422 -12.63 -23.88 2.82
CA ASN A 422 -13.61 -24.96 2.84
C ASN A 422 -13.40 -25.98 1.71
N ASN A 423 -12.32 -25.86 0.93
CA ASN A 423 -12.03 -26.71 -0.23
C ASN A 423 -13.16 -26.73 -1.27
N VAL A 424 -13.85 -25.60 -1.46
CA VAL A 424 -14.83 -25.44 -2.53
C VAL A 424 -14.07 -25.32 -3.85
N THR A 425 -14.24 -26.33 -4.70
CA THR A 425 -13.59 -26.44 -6.01
C THR A 425 -14.04 -25.33 -6.96
N LEU A 426 -13.08 -24.69 -7.62
CA LEU A 426 -13.33 -23.87 -8.79
C LEU A 426 -13.01 -24.66 -10.06
N SER A 427 -13.79 -24.40 -11.11
CA SER A 427 -13.45 -24.88 -12.44
C SER A 427 -12.13 -24.28 -12.90
N LYS A 428 -11.34 -25.06 -13.64
CA LYS A 428 -10.14 -24.55 -14.31
C LYS A 428 -10.51 -23.49 -15.34
N GLY A 429 -9.55 -22.62 -15.62
CA GLY A 429 -9.67 -21.55 -16.60
C GLY A 429 -10.18 -20.24 -16.01
N CYS A 430 -10.42 -19.30 -16.91
CA CYS A 430 -10.70 -17.93 -16.57
C CYS A 430 -12.16 -17.54 -16.81
N THR A 431 -12.78 -16.88 -15.84
CA THR A 431 -14.15 -16.35 -15.95
C THR A 431 -14.19 -14.85 -15.67
N ARG A 432 -15.08 -14.13 -16.38
CA ARG A 432 -15.28 -12.70 -16.21
C ARG A 432 -16.75 -12.41 -15.93
N GLY A 433 -17.01 -11.45 -15.05
CA GLY A 433 -18.34 -10.98 -14.73
C GLY A 433 -18.37 -9.49 -14.42
N VAL A 434 -19.53 -8.89 -14.63
CA VAL A 434 -19.86 -7.54 -14.16
C VAL A 434 -20.86 -7.70 -13.02
N VAL A 435 -20.59 -7.07 -11.89
CA VAL A 435 -21.48 -7.10 -10.72
C VAL A 435 -22.68 -6.20 -10.98
N ASN A 436 -23.88 -6.72 -10.75
CA ASN A 436 -25.10 -5.92 -10.84
C ASN A 436 -25.41 -5.31 -9.47
N PRO A 437 -25.34 -3.98 -9.31
CA PRO A 437 -25.67 -3.36 -8.04
C PRO A 437 -27.15 -3.59 -7.70
N ALA A 438 -27.45 -3.83 -6.43
CA ALA A 438 -28.83 -4.10 -5.99
C ALA A 438 -29.76 -2.88 -6.15
N THR A 439 -29.19 -1.67 -6.25
CA THR A 439 -29.90 -0.41 -6.49
C THR A 439 -28.99 0.54 -7.29
N GLU A 440 -29.54 1.62 -7.84
CA GLU A 440 -28.75 2.71 -8.45
C GLU A 440 -28.34 3.80 -7.42
N LYS A 441 -28.60 3.60 -6.11
CA LYS A 441 -28.45 4.61 -5.05
C LYS A 441 -27.44 4.18 -3.99
N PHE A 442 -26.20 3.89 -4.40
CA PHE A 442 -25.11 3.53 -3.50
C PHE A 442 -24.04 4.63 -3.41
N GLY A 443 -23.26 4.60 -2.34
CA GLY A 443 -22.09 5.47 -2.21
C GLY A 443 -21.02 5.02 -3.21
N ILE A 444 -20.57 5.95 -4.06
CA ILE A 444 -19.56 5.70 -5.09
C ILE A 444 -18.14 6.10 -4.66
N VAL A 445 -18.02 6.77 -3.52
CA VAL A 445 -16.74 7.19 -2.91
C VAL A 445 -16.60 6.56 -1.53
N SER A 446 -15.38 6.19 -1.17
CA SER A 446 -15.12 5.65 0.17
C SER A 446 -15.15 6.75 1.23
N GLN A 447 -15.57 6.37 2.44
CA GLN A 447 -15.51 7.22 3.63
C GLN A 447 -14.25 6.90 4.44
N ASN A 448 -13.66 7.91 5.09
CA ASN A 448 -12.62 7.69 6.07
C ASN A 448 -13.26 7.63 7.45
N TRP A 449 -13.10 6.49 8.12
CA TRP A 449 -13.60 6.29 9.48
C TRP A 449 -12.56 6.79 10.48
N ALA A 450 -12.81 7.96 11.07
CA ALA A 450 -11.97 8.48 12.15
C ALA A 450 -12.58 8.10 13.51
N ALA A 451 -11.76 7.55 14.40
CA ALA A 451 -12.13 7.43 15.80
C ALA A 451 -12.18 8.84 16.41
N ILE A 452 -13.38 9.31 16.79
CA ILE A 452 -13.55 10.54 17.55
C ILE A 452 -13.58 10.10 19.01
N SER A 453 -12.46 10.26 19.71
CA SER A 453 -12.34 9.99 21.15
C SER A 453 -12.68 11.21 21.98
#